data_AF-A0A5P9H264-F1
#
_entry.id   AF-A0A5P9H264-F1
#
_cell.length_a   1.000
_cell.length_b   1.000
_cell.length_c   1.000
_cell.angle_alpha   90.00
_cell.angle_beta   90.00
_cell.angle_gamma   90.00
#
_symmetry.space_group_name_H-M   'P 1'
#
loop_
_entity.id
_entity.type
_entity.pdbx_description
1 polymer ?
#
loop_
_entity_poly.entity_id
_entity_poly.type
_entity_poly.pdbx_seq_one_letter_code
_entity_poly.pdbx_strand_id
1 'polypeptide(L)'
;MLTIALLSLLGIGATAFLIDEFVDDDSDSGTATEEDTPDIADPEEEDPGTPDPGDQPEDILTEAGFTVEEEPRGDLRPFINLIGTEGDDTIKDVHVDAAAETGTGVLQVMAGDGDDLAQLDQDGLLIQGEDGNDTINHEGEYGYILGGAGDDVLSGVNSYNLIGGAGDDDITVQRSPVDNTSIVEGGDGNDTITHISDIEYYSEGGGAFLRGGDGADSFTLDFNGPTGESPGFGGAPFEDTDEVVRMDDFDPAEDELVLDLTDIDPGTVIRGVETEDAPDSSETQLKILLNKDGEDFERSIALGPAAVGTDVLSYVTVLLPPEPVV
;
A
#
# COMPACT_ATOMS: atom_id res chain seq x y z
N MET A 1 -47.61 29.85 -20.46
CA MET A 1 -47.42 29.76 -18.99
C MET A 1 -46.16 28.92 -18.82
N LEU A 2 -44.95 29.48 -18.69
CA LEU A 2 -44.32 30.00 -17.45
C LEU A 2 -44.66 29.09 -16.25
N THR A 3 -43.72 28.41 -15.58
CA THR A 3 -42.51 28.97 -14.94
C THR A 3 -41.36 27.95 -14.80
N ILE A 4 -40.14 28.47 -14.99
CA ILE A 4 -38.82 27.89 -14.64
C ILE A 4 -38.57 28.15 -13.14
N ALA A 5 -37.99 27.18 -12.42
CA ALA A 5 -37.39 27.41 -11.09
C ALA A 5 -35.85 27.32 -11.21
N LEU A 6 -35.17 28.27 -10.58
CA LEU A 6 -33.76 28.62 -10.71
C LEU A 6 -33.19 28.82 -9.29
N LEU A 7 -31.88 28.51 -9.12
CA LEU A 7 -30.95 28.92 -8.02
C LEU A 7 -31.13 28.26 -6.64
N SER A 8 -30.09 27.98 -5.83
CA SER A 8 -28.69 28.44 -5.69
C SER A 8 -27.95 27.47 -4.72
N LEU A 9 -26.71 27.00 -4.93
CA LEU A 9 -25.38 27.59 -4.63
C LEU A 9 -25.26 28.46 -3.34
N LEU A 10 -24.59 27.93 -2.30
CA LEU A 10 -23.81 28.60 -1.22
C LEU A 10 -23.48 27.50 -0.18
N GLY A 11 -22.32 27.32 0.41
CA GLY A 11 -21.15 28.19 0.61
C GLY A 11 -20.57 27.81 1.99
N ILE A 12 -19.31 27.36 1.99
CA ILE A 12 -18.53 26.98 3.18
C ILE A 12 -18.35 28.19 4.10
N GLY A 13 -18.52 28.01 5.41
CA GLY A 13 -18.36 29.08 6.41
C GLY A 13 -17.83 28.53 7.74
N ALA A 14 -16.63 28.97 8.09
CA ALA A 14 -15.87 28.66 9.29
C ALA A 14 -16.61 28.95 10.61
N THR A 15 -16.40 28.09 11.61
CA THR A 15 -16.82 28.34 12.99
C THR A 15 -15.66 28.88 13.82
N ALA A 16 -15.68 30.19 14.10
CA ALA A 16 -14.97 30.78 15.22
C ALA A 16 -15.90 30.79 16.44
N PHE A 17 -15.46 30.17 17.54
CA PHE A 17 -16.11 30.29 18.84
C PHE A 17 -15.46 31.44 19.64
N LEU A 18 -16.29 32.34 20.12
CA LEU A 18 -16.01 33.35 21.15
C LEU A 18 -17.10 33.26 22.24
N ILE A 19 -16.80 33.85 23.41
CA ILE A 19 -17.61 34.08 24.64
C ILE A 19 -17.26 33.05 25.74
N ASP A 20 -16.85 33.40 26.98
CA ASP A 20 -17.41 34.35 27.99
C ASP A 20 -16.30 34.64 29.03
N GLU A 21 -15.89 35.84 29.44
CA GLU A 21 -16.46 36.93 30.27
C GLU A 21 -16.65 36.67 31.80
N PHE A 22 -16.14 37.66 32.57
CA PHE A 22 -16.35 38.06 33.98
C PHE A 22 -15.58 37.39 35.13
N VAL A 23 -14.84 38.20 35.92
CA VAL A 23 -15.28 38.82 37.21
C VAL A 23 -14.21 39.79 37.78
N ASP A 24 -14.72 40.85 38.42
CA ASP A 24 -14.19 42.14 38.92
C ASP A 24 -13.18 42.19 40.10
N ASP A 25 -12.75 43.45 40.36
CA ASP A 25 -12.37 44.12 41.63
C ASP A 25 -10.91 43.99 42.10
N ASP A 26 -10.17 45.02 42.53
CA ASP A 26 -10.55 46.27 43.19
C ASP A 26 -9.38 47.31 43.14
N SER A 27 -9.61 48.43 43.81
CA SER A 27 -9.10 49.78 43.63
C SER A 27 -7.79 50.23 44.35
N ASP A 28 -7.20 51.29 43.77
CA ASP A 28 -6.58 52.51 44.34
C ASP A 28 -5.16 52.61 44.97
N SER A 29 -4.43 53.60 44.41
CA SER A 29 -3.58 54.62 45.07
C SER A 29 -2.23 54.27 45.76
N GLY A 30 -1.20 55.09 45.51
CA GLY A 30 -0.09 55.28 46.45
C GLY A 30 1.28 55.61 45.84
N THR A 31 1.76 56.81 46.09
CA THR A 31 3.07 57.36 45.67
C THR A 31 4.26 56.91 46.52
N ALA A 32 5.40 56.62 45.85
CA ALA A 32 6.82 56.83 46.20
C ALA A 32 7.40 56.34 47.55
N THR A 33 8.48 55.55 47.48
CA THR A 33 9.83 55.85 48.05
C THR A 33 10.89 54.88 47.50
N GLU A 34 12.10 55.41 47.26
CA GLU A 34 13.30 54.74 46.74
C GLU A 34 14.12 53.97 47.81
N GLU A 35 15.17 53.30 47.29
CA GLU A 35 16.34 52.66 47.91
C GLU A 35 16.15 51.17 48.28
N ASP A 36 16.99 50.20 47.91
CA ASP A 36 18.42 50.22 47.56
C ASP A 36 18.91 48.85 47.02
N THR A 37 20.02 48.86 46.25
CA THR A 37 20.97 47.76 45.89
C THR A 37 20.61 46.73 44.78
N PRO A 38 21.61 46.09 44.14
CA PRO A 38 22.67 46.66 43.29
C PRO A 38 22.70 45.99 41.88
N ASP A 39 23.43 46.64 40.97
CA ASP A 39 23.79 46.23 39.61
C ASP A 39 24.23 44.75 39.50
N ILE A 40 23.36 43.90 38.93
CA ILE A 40 23.70 42.54 38.48
C ILE A 40 23.80 42.60 36.97
N ALA A 41 25.00 42.31 36.48
CA ALA A 41 25.35 42.22 35.07
C ALA A 41 24.32 41.40 34.28
N ASP A 42 23.95 41.95 33.14
CA ASP A 42 23.29 41.32 32.01
C ASP A 42 23.88 39.92 31.75
N PRO A 43 23.15 38.81 32.01
CA PRO A 43 23.57 37.51 31.54
C PRO A 43 23.31 37.49 30.04
N GLU A 44 24.40 37.40 29.29
CA GLU A 44 24.47 37.17 27.86
C GLU A 44 23.24 36.39 27.36
N GLU A 45 22.51 37.01 26.44
CA GLU A 45 21.52 36.34 25.60
C GLU A 45 22.19 35.09 25.01
N GLU A 46 21.89 33.92 25.57
CA GLU A 46 22.21 32.65 24.93
C GLU A 46 21.35 32.58 23.67
N ASP A 47 21.95 33.03 22.58
CA ASP A 47 21.53 32.77 21.21
C ASP A 47 21.19 31.27 21.11
N PRO A 48 19.92 30.88 20.90
CA PRO A 48 19.58 29.49 20.67
C PRO A 48 20.26 29.11 19.36
N GLY A 49 21.39 28.40 19.50
CA GLY A 49 22.34 28.14 18.44
C GLY A 49 21.65 27.80 17.13
N THR A 50 22.07 28.49 16.07
CA THR A 50 21.86 28.03 14.70
C THR A 50 22.11 26.53 14.64
N PRO A 51 21.19 25.73 14.07
CA PRO A 51 21.42 24.30 13.88
C PRO A 51 22.79 24.11 13.21
N ASP A 52 23.63 23.27 13.81
CA ASP A 52 24.89 22.87 13.20
C ASP A 52 24.54 22.20 11.85
N PRO A 53 25.02 22.71 10.70
CA PRO A 53 24.80 22.06 9.40
C PRO A 53 25.58 20.73 9.28
N GLY A 54 26.24 20.28 10.35
CA GLY A 54 27.05 19.07 10.41
C GLY A 54 26.41 17.82 11.00
N ASP A 55 25.20 17.88 11.57
CA ASP A 55 24.46 16.65 11.99
C ASP A 55 23.79 16.03 10.75
N GLN A 56 24.63 15.57 9.82
CA GLN A 56 24.23 14.56 8.85
C GLN A 56 23.76 13.33 9.65
N PRO A 57 22.65 12.66 9.30
CA PRO A 57 22.36 11.36 9.87
C PRO A 57 23.59 10.49 9.61
N GLU A 58 24.27 10.08 10.69
CA GLU A 58 25.41 9.19 10.60
C GLU A 58 24.89 7.88 9.99
N ASP A 59 25.42 7.56 8.81
CA ASP A 59 25.30 6.30 8.08
C ASP A 59 23.97 6.01 7.33
N ILE A 60 23.62 6.82 6.32
CA ILE A 60 23.01 6.21 5.12
C ILE A 60 24.13 5.41 4.43
N LEU A 61 24.17 4.10 4.64
CA LEU A 61 25.10 3.19 3.98
C LEU A 61 24.75 3.07 2.49
N THR A 62 25.02 4.11 1.71
CA THR A 62 24.97 4.02 0.25
C THR A 62 26.26 3.35 -0.23
N GLU A 63 26.16 2.23 -0.94
CA GLU A 63 27.28 1.81 -1.79
C GLU A 63 27.57 2.93 -2.81
N ALA A 64 28.83 3.05 -3.24
CA ALA A 64 29.28 4.22 -3.98
C ALA A 64 28.55 4.38 -5.33
N GLY A 65 27.66 5.37 -5.45
CA GLY A 65 26.96 5.66 -6.71
C GLY A 65 25.76 6.60 -6.57
N PHE A 66 25.05 6.54 -5.44
CA PHE A 66 23.77 7.23 -5.28
C PHE A 66 23.87 8.72 -4.94
N THR A 67 22.93 9.49 -5.46
CA THR A 67 22.68 10.88 -5.06
C THR A 67 21.61 10.90 -3.97
N VAL A 68 21.92 11.58 -2.86
CA VAL A 68 20.97 11.83 -1.76
C VAL A 68 20.48 13.27 -1.89
N GLU A 69 19.20 13.44 -2.21
CA GLU A 69 18.57 14.76 -2.23
C GLU A 69 17.67 14.95 -1.01
N GLU A 70 17.85 16.09 -0.33
CA GLU A 70 17.04 16.49 0.82
C GLU A 70 15.93 17.44 0.37
N GLU A 71 14.66 17.07 0.59
CA GLU A 71 13.51 17.94 0.31
C GLU A 71 13.12 18.76 1.55
N PRO A 72 13.37 20.09 1.58
CA PRO A 72 13.15 20.91 2.78
C PRO A 72 11.66 21.16 3.04
N ARG A 73 11.17 20.82 4.25
CA ARG A 73 9.79 21.10 4.71
C ARG A 73 9.72 22.10 5.87
N GLY A 74 10.26 23.30 5.67
CA GLY A 74 10.18 24.36 6.68
C GLY A 74 10.92 23.98 7.98
N ASP A 75 10.22 23.95 9.12
CA ASP A 75 10.80 23.57 10.42
C ASP A 75 10.88 22.04 10.65
N LEU A 76 10.40 21.22 9.70
CA LEU A 76 10.56 19.77 9.74
C LEU A 76 11.86 19.36 9.04
N ARG A 77 12.51 18.30 9.53
CA ARG A 77 13.68 17.70 8.86
C ARG A 77 13.29 17.22 7.45
N PRO A 78 14.23 17.27 6.49
CA PRO A 78 13.94 16.94 5.09
C PRO A 78 13.66 15.45 4.90
N PHE A 79 12.88 15.12 3.88
CA PHE A 79 12.81 13.76 3.37
C PHE A 79 14.05 13.48 2.52
N ILE A 80 14.51 12.24 2.57
CA ILE A 80 15.62 11.77 1.73
C ILE A 80 15.04 11.11 0.48
N ASN A 81 15.47 11.57 -0.67
CA ASN A 81 15.32 10.87 -1.95
C ASN A 81 16.66 10.19 -2.27
N LEU A 82 16.61 8.90 -2.56
CA LEU A 82 17.75 8.16 -3.09
C LEU A 82 17.61 8.05 -4.60
N ILE A 83 18.61 8.50 -5.34
CA ILE A 83 18.63 8.48 -6.81
C ILE A 83 19.86 7.70 -7.25
N GLY A 84 19.67 6.62 -8.02
CA GLY A 84 20.76 5.87 -8.62
C GLY A 84 21.32 6.53 -9.87
N THR A 85 21.94 5.73 -10.71
CA THR A 85 22.78 6.14 -11.83
C THR A 85 22.19 5.70 -13.16
N GLU A 86 22.98 5.76 -14.24
CA GLU A 86 22.54 5.29 -15.58
C GLU A 86 22.90 3.81 -15.81
N GLY A 87 23.32 3.06 -14.79
CA GLY A 87 23.58 1.64 -14.96
C GLY A 87 23.36 0.86 -13.69
N ASP A 88 23.37 -0.47 -13.81
CA ASP A 88 22.95 -1.43 -12.80
C ASP A 88 23.40 -1.07 -11.37
N ASP A 89 22.43 -0.68 -10.56
CA ASP A 89 22.57 -0.23 -9.19
C ASP A 89 22.10 -1.31 -8.20
N THR A 90 22.67 -1.27 -7.00
CA THR A 90 22.26 -2.17 -5.91
C THR A 90 21.95 -1.35 -4.67
N ILE A 91 20.67 -1.33 -4.30
CA ILE A 91 20.11 -0.56 -3.20
C ILE A 91 19.69 -1.53 -2.10
N LYS A 92 20.45 -1.59 -1.02
CA LYS A 92 20.19 -2.48 0.12
C LYS A 92 20.52 -1.79 1.43
N ASP A 93 19.91 -2.27 2.51
CA ASP A 93 20.21 -1.83 3.88
C ASP A 93 20.10 -0.30 4.05
N VAL A 94 19.21 0.34 3.28
CA VAL A 94 18.93 1.77 3.42
C VAL A 94 18.14 1.94 4.70
N HIS A 95 18.85 2.20 5.79
CA HIS A 95 18.26 2.60 7.05
C HIS A 95 18.52 4.08 7.25
N VAL A 96 17.47 4.87 7.35
CA VAL A 96 17.58 6.15 8.03
C VAL A 96 17.46 5.82 9.49
N ASP A 97 18.46 6.18 10.29
CA ASP A 97 18.38 6.19 11.76
C ASP A 97 17.31 7.20 12.18
N ALA A 98 16.05 6.82 11.95
CA ALA A 98 14.89 7.45 12.49
C ALA A 98 14.87 7.06 13.97
N ALA A 99 15.68 7.75 14.78
CA ALA A 99 15.31 7.93 16.17
C ALA A 99 13.85 8.39 16.11
N ALA A 100 12.93 7.57 16.63
CA ALA A 100 11.48 7.68 16.47
C ALA A 100 10.86 9.03 16.94
N GLU A 101 11.70 9.99 17.30
CA GLU A 101 11.41 11.35 17.71
C GLU A 101 11.77 12.42 16.64
N THR A 102 12.49 12.09 15.54
CA THR A 102 13.09 13.07 14.62
C THR A 102 12.42 13.24 13.26
N GLY A 103 11.49 12.35 12.87
CA GLY A 103 10.64 12.51 11.67
C GLY A 103 11.39 12.53 10.33
N THR A 104 12.63 12.05 10.26
CA THR A 104 13.42 11.91 9.02
C THR A 104 13.26 10.48 8.51
N GLY A 105 12.86 10.28 7.26
CA GLY A 105 12.76 8.98 6.61
C GLY A 105 13.11 9.09 5.12
N VAL A 106 13.53 7.98 4.50
CA VAL A 106 13.55 7.90 3.04
C VAL A 106 12.09 7.93 2.62
N LEU A 107 11.76 8.83 1.69
CA LEU A 107 10.41 8.90 1.13
C LEU A 107 10.35 8.18 -0.20
N GLN A 108 11.42 8.29 -0.98
CA GLN A 108 11.47 7.84 -2.35
C GLN A 108 12.84 7.26 -2.70
N VAL A 109 12.81 6.16 -3.45
CA VAL A 109 13.94 5.54 -4.11
C VAL A 109 13.66 5.56 -5.61
N MET A 110 14.61 6.06 -6.39
CA MET A 110 14.64 6.03 -7.86
C MET A 110 15.91 5.27 -8.23
N ALA A 111 15.76 4.08 -8.83
CA ALA A 111 16.87 3.19 -9.08
C ALA A 111 17.70 3.67 -10.28
N GLY A 112 17.06 4.16 -11.35
CA GLY A 112 17.71 4.89 -12.43
C GLY A 112 17.59 4.16 -13.76
N ASP A 113 18.53 4.40 -14.68
CA ASP A 113 18.60 3.53 -15.87
C ASP A 113 19.47 2.29 -15.50
N GLY A 114 19.20 1.14 -16.09
CA GLY A 114 19.96 -0.10 -15.88
C GLY A 114 19.13 -1.20 -15.24
N ASP A 115 19.69 -2.40 -15.13
CA ASP A 115 18.98 -3.51 -14.47
C ASP A 115 19.28 -3.45 -12.97
N ASP A 116 18.38 -2.89 -12.16
CA ASP A 116 18.65 -2.55 -10.78
C ASP A 116 18.15 -3.59 -9.77
N LEU A 117 18.77 -3.59 -8.58
CA LEU A 117 18.37 -4.44 -7.47
C LEU A 117 18.08 -3.61 -6.23
N ALA A 118 16.80 -3.54 -5.83
CA ALA A 118 16.38 -2.90 -4.59
C ALA A 118 15.88 -3.93 -3.56
N GLN A 119 16.45 -3.92 -2.35
CA GLN A 119 16.00 -4.73 -1.21
C GLN A 119 15.86 -3.83 0.03
N LEU A 120 14.62 -3.53 0.39
CA LEU A 120 14.29 -2.49 1.35
C LEU A 120 13.27 -3.00 2.36
N ASP A 121 13.35 -2.55 3.61
CA ASP A 121 12.47 -2.99 4.70
C ASP A 121 11.77 -1.83 5.43
N GLN A 122 12.02 -0.59 5.02
CA GLN A 122 11.43 0.59 5.65
C GLN A 122 9.97 0.78 5.23
N ASP A 123 9.09 1.13 6.15
CA ASP A 123 7.68 1.40 5.85
C ASP A 123 7.49 2.66 4.99
N GLY A 124 6.48 2.66 4.13
CA GLY A 124 5.95 3.85 3.45
C GLY A 124 6.80 4.39 2.31
N LEU A 125 7.69 3.59 1.72
CA LEU A 125 8.54 3.99 0.60
C LEU A 125 7.79 4.04 -0.72
N LEU A 126 8.09 5.04 -1.55
CA LEU A 126 7.89 4.97 -3.00
C LEU A 126 9.18 4.48 -3.65
N ILE A 127 9.14 3.36 -4.36
CA ILE A 127 10.28 2.77 -5.06
C ILE A 127 9.96 2.76 -6.56
N GLN A 128 10.87 3.32 -7.36
CA GLN A 128 10.81 3.34 -8.83
C GLN A 128 12.04 2.65 -9.38
N GLY A 129 11.85 1.65 -10.23
CA GLY A 129 12.91 1.04 -11.05
C GLY A 129 13.39 2.01 -12.13
N GLU A 130 12.44 2.53 -12.91
CA GLU A 130 12.66 3.41 -14.08
C GLU A 130 12.95 2.62 -15.38
N ASP A 131 14.12 2.76 -16.01
CA ASP A 131 14.40 2.12 -17.31
C ASP A 131 15.34 0.91 -17.11
N GLY A 132 14.88 -0.31 -17.39
CA GLY A 132 15.69 -1.53 -17.30
C GLY A 132 14.90 -2.68 -16.69
N ASN A 133 15.50 -3.86 -16.60
CA ASN A 133 14.83 -5.03 -16.02
C ASN A 133 15.16 -5.10 -14.52
N ASP A 134 14.29 -4.51 -13.70
CA ASP A 134 14.56 -4.29 -12.29
C ASP A 134 14.12 -5.46 -11.40
N THR A 135 14.77 -5.61 -10.26
CA THR A 135 14.35 -6.54 -9.21
C THR A 135 14.15 -5.77 -7.91
N ILE A 136 12.89 -5.58 -7.53
CA ILE A 136 12.50 -4.79 -6.36
C ILE A 136 11.79 -5.70 -5.35
N ASN A 137 12.42 -5.90 -4.18
CA ASN A 137 11.80 -6.57 -3.05
C ASN A 137 11.66 -5.60 -1.87
N HIS A 138 10.43 -5.37 -1.43
CA HIS A 138 10.12 -4.49 -0.33
C HIS A 138 9.36 -5.21 0.79
N GLU A 139 9.97 -5.26 1.97
CA GLU A 139 9.46 -6.00 3.14
C GLU A 139 8.82 -5.09 4.20
N GLY A 140 8.83 -3.77 4.00
CA GLY A 140 8.17 -2.82 4.90
C GLY A 140 6.64 -2.89 4.83
N GLU A 141 5.93 -1.97 5.48
CA GLU A 141 4.48 -1.77 5.31
C GLU A 141 4.16 -0.54 4.44
N TYR A 142 3.04 -0.54 3.69
CA TYR A 142 2.46 0.62 3.00
C TYR A 142 3.31 1.31 1.91
N GLY A 143 4.24 0.60 1.26
CA GLY A 143 4.96 1.18 0.14
C GLY A 143 4.22 1.13 -1.20
N TYR A 144 4.85 1.76 -2.20
CA TYR A 144 4.42 1.86 -3.58
C TYR A 144 5.60 1.46 -4.44
N ILE A 145 5.45 0.43 -5.25
CA ILE A 145 6.50 -0.08 -6.14
C ILE A 145 6.05 0.15 -7.58
N LEU A 146 6.90 0.83 -8.35
CA LEU A 146 6.75 1.03 -9.78
C LEU A 146 7.97 0.40 -10.45
N GLY A 147 7.78 -0.60 -11.31
CA GLY A 147 8.85 -1.20 -12.10
C GLY A 147 9.37 -0.20 -13.11
N GLY A 148 8.57 0.10 -14.12
CA GLY A 148 8.87 1.14 -15.11
C GLY A 148 8.85 0.55 -16.51
N ALA A 149 9.98 0.62 -17.20
CA ALA A 149 10.12 0.06 -18.54
C ALA A 149 11.17 -1.05 -18.53
N GLY A 150 10.79 -2.25 -18.93
CA GLY A 150 11.62 -3.45 -18.87
C GLY A 150 10.81 -4.60 -18.31
N ASP A 151 11.39 -5.80 -18.32
CA ASP A 151 10.76 -6.98 -17.72
C ASP A 151 11.15 -7.02 -16.23
N ASP A 152 10.27 -6.56 -15.35
CA ASP A 152 10.56 -6.33 -13.94
C ASP A 152 10.15 -7.48 -13.04
N VAL A 153 10.83 -7.63 -11.90
CA VAL A 153 10.50 -8.59 -10.84
C VAL A 153 10.17 -7.83 -9.57
N LEU A 154 8.88 -7.76 -9.23
CA LEU A 154 8.38 -6.96 -8.13
C LEU A 154 7.83 -7.85 -7.00
N SER A 155 8.26 -7.59 -5.77
CA SER A 155 7.78 -8.30 -4.58
C SER A 155 7.49 -7.35 -3.44
N GLY A 156 6.30 -7.48 -2.85
CA GLY A 156 5.86 -6.69 -1.69
C GLY A 156 5.10 -7.52 -0.66
N VAL A 157 5.24 -7.17 0.62
CA VAL A 157 4.54 -7.84 1.73
C VAL A 157 3.69 -6.82 2.49
N ASN A 158 2.35 -6.91 2.45
CA ASN A 158 1.36 -6.05 3.15
C ASN A 158 0.86 -4.82 2.39
N SER A 159 -0.26 -4.98 1.66
CA SER A 159 -1.06 -3.89 1.10
C SER A 159 -0.26 -2.81 0.37
N TYR A 160 0.12 -3.18 -0.84
CA TYR A 160 0.98 -2.41 -1.72
C TYR A 160 0.21 -2.00 -2.96
N ASN A 161 0.68 -0.91 -3.56
CA ASN A 161 0.46 -0.67 -4.98
C ASN A 161 1.72 -1.19 -5.68
N LEU A 162 1.61 -2.26 -6.45
CA LEU A 162 2.68 -2.76 -7.32
C LEU A 162 2.23 -2.54 -8.75
N ILE A 163 3.02 -1.81 -9.52
CA ILE A 163 2.75 -1.53 -10.92
C ILE A 163 3.99 -1.95 -11.70
N GLY A 164 3.86 -2.96 -12.56
CA GLY A 164 4.93 -3.46 -13.42
C GLY A 164 5.39 -2.37 -14.39
N GLY A 165 4.53 -2.04 -15.35
CA GLY A 165 4.74 -0.93 -16.27
C GLY A 165 4.72 -1.42 -17.71
N ALA A 166 5.85 -1.42 -18.39
CA ALA A 166 5.94 -1.89 -19.77
C ALA A 166 7.01 -2.97 -19.89
N GLY A 167 6.64 -4.15 -20.35
CA GLY A 167 7.50 -5.33 -20.37
C GLY A 167 6.71 -6.53 -19.86
N ASP A 168 7.29 -7.73 -19.93
CA ASP A 168 6.66 -8.92 -19.36
C ASP A 168 7.06 -9.04 -17.88
N ASP A 169 6.22 -8.58 -16.95
CA ASP A 169 6.55 -8.41 -15.52
C ASP A 169 6.18 -9.62 -14.65
N ASP A 170 7.02 -9.92 -13.64
CA ASP A 170 6.79 -10.95 -12.62
C ASP A 170 6.46 -10.27 -11.26
N ILE A 171 5.18 -10.20 -10.90
CA ILE A 171 4.71 -9.48 -9.72
C ILE A 171 4.19 -10.45 -8.65
N THR A 172 4.77 -10.38 -7.44
CA THR A 172 4.31 -11.13 -6.27
C THR A 172 3.87 -10.20 -5.16
N VAL A 173 2.63 -10.33 -4.72
CA VAL A 173 2.14 -9.65 -3.53
C VAL A 173 1.75 -10.67 -2.47
N GLN A 174 2.35 -10.54 -1.29
CA GLN A 174 1.97 -11.32 -0.12
C GLN A 174 1.15 -10.46 0.83
N ARG A 175 -0.04 -10.94 1.16
CA ARG A 175 -0.91 -10.28 2.14
C ARG A 175 -0.62 -10.78 3.56
N SER A 176 -0.41 -9.86 4.51
CA SER A 176 -0.55 -10.09 5.95
C SER A 176 -1.81 -9.36 6.46
N PRO A 177 -2.35 -9.69 7.65
CA PRO A 177 -3.73 -9.44 8.05
C PRO A 177 -4.05 -8.00 8.47
N VAL A 178 -3.31 -7.01 7.96
CA VAL A 178 -3.52 -5.57 8.20
C VAL A 178 -4.48 -4.96 7.16
N ASP A 179 -5.28 -3.99 7.61
CA ASP A 179 -6.56 -3.51 7.05
C ASP A 179 -6.52 -2.73 5.72
N ASN A 180 -5.70 -3.13 4.75
CA ASN A 180 -5.65 -2.45 3.46
C ASN A 180 -5.85 -3.41 2.28
N THR A 181 -6.17 -2.80 1.14
CA THR A 181 -6.33 -3.50 -0.14
C THR A 181 -5.13 -3.25 -1.01
N SER A 182 -4.59 -4.32 -1.58
CA SER A 182 -3.52 -4.23 -2.56
C SER A 182 -4.10 -3.85 -3.92
N ILE A 183 -3.37 -3.01 -4.65
CA ILE A 183 -3.62 -2.77 -6.07
C ILE A 183 -2.40 -3.31 -6.80
N VAL A 184 -2.61 -4.24 -7.72
CA VAL A 184 -1.55 -4.81 -8.53
C VAL A 184 -1.94 -4.64 -9.98
N GLU A 185 -1.08 -4.00 -10.77
CA GLU A 185 -1.26 -3.79 -12.19
C GLU A 185 0.01 -4.28 -12.91
N GLY A 186 -0.15 -5.18 -13.89
CA GLY A 186 0.95 -5.63 -14.75
C GLY A 186 1.38 -4.50 -15.67
N GLY A 187 0.53 -4.15 -16.64
CA GLY A 187 0.72 -3.00 -17.51
C GLY A 187 0.66 -3.39 -18.98
N ASP A 188 1.64 -2.97 -19.78
CA ASP A 188 1.79 -3.40 -21.16
C ASP A 188 2.71 -4.64 -21.19
N GLY A 189 2.23 -5.82 -21.59
CA GLY A 189 3.05 -7.02 -21.58
C GLY A 189 2.27 -8.29 -21.30
N ASN A 190 2.94 -9.43 -21.23
CA ASN A 190 2.33 -10.67 -20.74
C ASN A 190 2.82 -10.90 -19.31
N ASP A 191 2.04 -10.40 -18.36
CA ASP A 191 2.45 -10.31 -16.97
C ASP A 191 2.09 -11.55 -16.19
N THR A 192 2.90 -11.88 -15.19
CA THR A 192 2.63 -12.94 -14.23
C THR A 192 2.39 -12.34 -12.85
N ILE A 193 1.14 -12.43 -12.38
CA ILE A 193 0.72 -11.86 -11.09
C ILE A 193 0.41 -12.99 -10.12
N THR A 194 1.20 -13.08 -9.04
CA THR A 194 0.98 -14.01 -7.93
C THR A 194 0.49 -13.26 -6.70
N HIS A 195 -0.74 -13.55 -6.28
CA HIS A 195 -1.31 -13.02 -5.05
C HIS A 195 -1.37 -14.11 -3.99
N ILE A 196 -0.57 -13.96 -2.93
CA ILE A 196 -0.47 -14.90 -1.82
C ILE A 196 -1.33 -14.41 -0.65
N SER A 197 -2.30 -15.21 -0.24
CA SER A 197 -3.23 -14.92 0.85
C SER A 197 -3.69 -16.18 1.56
N ASP A 198 -4.38 -16.04 2.69
CA ASP A 198 -5.03 -17.16 3.38
C ASP A 198 -6.51 -17.19 2.98
N ILE A 199 -6.98 -18.33 2.45
CA ILE A 199 -8.37 -18.50 2.01
C ILE A 199 -9.39 -18.41 3.14
N GLU A 200 -9.01 -18.71 4.36
CA GLU A 200 -9.94 -18.71 5.49
C GLU A 200 -10.15 -17.33 6.09
N TYR A 201 -9.26 -16.40 5.77
CA TYR A 201 -9.29 -15.07 6.34
C TYR A 201 -10.53 -14.29 5.87
N TYR A 202 -11.22 -13.63 6.82
CA TYR A 202 -12.42 -12.81 6.59
C TYR A 202 -12.04 -11.43 6.07
N SER A 203 -12.56 -11.01 4.91
CA SER A 203 -12.29 -9.68 4.35
C SER A 203 -13.16 -8.59 4.99
N GLU A 204 -13.14 -8.46 6.33
CA GLU A 204 -13.77 -7.29 6.98
C GLU A 204 -13.01 -5.97 6.69
N GLY A 205 -11.86 -6.02 5.98
CA GLY A 205 -11.06 -4.84 5.69
C GLY A 205 -10.09 -4.94 4.49
N GLY A 206 -10.02 -6.05 3.75
CA GLY A 206 -9.06 -6.13 2.64
C GLY A 206 -9.13 -7.36 1.76
N GLY A 207 -8.78 -7.15 0.50
CA GLY A 207 -8.45 -8.14 -0.53
C GLY A 207 -7.49 -7.52 -1.54
N ALA A 208 -7.58 -7.87 -2.82
CA ALA A 208 -6.75 -7.25 -3.86
C ALA A 208 -7.54 -6.91 -5.12
N PHE A 209 -7.20 -5.78 -5.73
CA PHE A 209 -7.49 -5.52 -7.14
C PHE A 209 -6.27 -5.97 -7.94
N LEU A 210 -6.46 -6.94 -8.82
CA LEU A 210 -5.43 -7.42 -9.74
C LEU A 210 -5.84 -7.04 -11.15
N ARG A 211 -4.92 -6.48 -11.91
CA ARG A 211 -5.10 -6.13 -13.32
C ARG A 211 -3.90 -6.57 -14.10
N GLY A 212 -4.15 -7.27 -15.19
CA GLY A 212 -3.10 -7.73 -16.09
C GLY A 212 -2.68 -6.55 -16.94
N GLY A 213 -3.64 -6.03 -17.72
CA GLY A 213 -3.44 -4.85 -18.55
C GLY A 213 -3.57 -5.21 -20.03
N ASP A 214 -2.65 -4.75 -20.84
CA ASP A 214 -2.59 -5.05 -22.27
C ASP A 214 -1.68 -6.27 -22.49
N GLY A 215 -2.25 -7.43 -22.79
CA GLY A 215 -1.50 -8.62 -23.20
C GLY A 215 -2.13 -9.89 -22.66
N ALA A 216 -1.42 -11.02 -22.74
CA ALA A 216 -1.95 -12.30 -22.27
C ALA A 216 -1.40 -12.62 -20.88
N ASP A 217 -2.19 -12.32 -19.86
CA ASP A 217 -1.72 -12.31 -18.48
C ASP A 217 -2.02 -13.61 -17.74
N SER A 218 -1.18 -13.92 -16.75
CA SER A 218 -1.29 -15.11 -15.92
C SER A 218 -1.46 -14.73 -14.46
N PHE A 219 -2.62 -15.05 -13.90
CA PHE A 219 -2.92 -14.82 -12.49
C PHE A 219 -2.80 -16.11 -11.69
N THR A 220 -2.01 -16.12 -10.63
CA THR A 220 -2.00 -17.17 -9.62
C THR A 220 -2.52 -16.64 -8.30
N LEU A 221 -3.65 -17.16 -7.86
CA LEU A 221 -4.18 -16.94 -6.52
C LEU A 221 -3.68 -18.07 -5.63
N ASP A 222 -2.62 -17.80 -4.89
CA ASP A 222 -2.01 -18.70 -3.94
C ASP A 222 -2.67 -18.52 -2.58
N PHE A 223 -3.42 -19.53 -2.16
CA PHE A 223 -4.15 -19.53 -0.90
C PHE A 223 -3.37 -20.14 0.28
N ASN A 224 -2.06 -20.36 0.10
CA ASN A 224 -1.15 -20.92 1.09
C ASN A 224 -0.42 -19.84 1.91
N GLY A 225 -1.01 -18.64 2.00
CA GLY A 225 -0.41 -17.49 2.68
C GLY A 225 -0.33 -17.62 4.21
N PRO A 226 0.38 -16.70 4.87
CA PRO A 226 0.57 -16.73 6.32
C PRO A 226 -0.76 -16.58 7.06
N THR A 227 -1.05 -17.51 7.97
CA THR A 227 -2.19 -17.45 8.87
C THR A 227 -2.04 -16.30 9.86
N GLY A 228 -3.08 -15.49 10.08
CA GLY A 228 -3.04 -14.45 11.10
C GLY A 228 -4.42 -13.90 11.47
N GLU A 229 -4.60 -13.53 12.74
CA GLU A 229 -5.81 -12.84 13.18
C GLU A 229 -5.74 -11.35 12.80
N SER A 230 -6.79 -10.82 12.18
CA SER A 230 -6.97 -9.38 12.01
C SER A 230 -7.21 -8.73 13.37
N PRO A 231 -6.51 -7.65 13.73
CA PRO A 231 -7.00 -6.75 14.76
C PRO A 231 -8.15 -5.95 14.17
N GLY A 232 -9.36 -6.54 14.04
CA GLY A 232 -10.49 -5.99 13.27
C GLY A 232 -10.74 -4.47 13.42
N PHE A 233 -10.10 -3.67 12.56
CA PHE A 233 -10.12 -2.21 12.57
C PHE A 233 -10.19 -1.65 11.14
N GLY A 234 -11.17 -2.07 10.35
CA GLY A 234 -11.41 -1.47 9.03
C GLY A 234 -12.80 -1.81 8.52
N GLY A 235 -13.34 -0.99 7.61
CA GLY A 235 -14.50 -1.38 6.82
C GLY A 235 -14.00 -1.91 5.49
N ALA A 236 -14.47 -3.08 5.08
CA ALA A 236 -14.14 -3.68 3.80
C ALA A 236 -14.33 -2.68 2.64
N PRO A 237 -13.41 -2.63 1.65
CA PRO A 237 -13.67 -1.89 0.42
C PRO A 237 -14.75 -2.56 -0.44
N PHE A 238 -14.96 -3.86 -0.24
CA PHE A 238 -15.98 -4.64 -0.91
C PHE A 238 -17.29 -4.60 -0.12
N GLU A 239 -18.40 -4.44 -0.84
CA GLU A 239 -19.73 -4.56 -0.24
C GLU A 239 -20.05 -6.02 0.13
N ASP A 240 -19.37 -6.98 -0.52
CA ASP A 240 -19.42 -8.41 -0.24
C ASP A 240 -18.18 -8.83 0.60
N THR A 241 -18.43 -9.32 1.81
CA THR A 241 -17.39 -9.75 2.76
C THR A 241 -16.80 -11.13 2.43
N ASP A 242 -17.32 -11.80 1.40
CA ASP A 242 -16.77 -13.07 0.91
C ASP A 242 -15.83 -12.85 -0.30
N GLU A 243 -15.81 -11.64 -0.89
CA GLU A 243 -14.91 -11.28 -1.99
C GLU A 243 -13.47 -11.10 -1.47
N VAL A 244 -12.54 -11.87 -2.04
CA VAL A 244 -11.11 -11.84 -1.69
C VAL A 244 -10.25 -11.14 -2.73
N VAL A 245 -10.65 -11.21 -4.00
CA VAL A 245 -9.92 -10.64 -5.14
C VAL A 245 -10.91 -10.15 -6.17
N ARG A 246 -10.56 -9.04 -6.82
CA ARG A 246 -11.26 -8.51 -7.98
C ARG A 246 -10.30 -8.33 -9.15
N MET A 247 -10.72 -8.81 -10.31
CA MET A 247 -10.01 -8.69 -11.59
C MET A 247 -10.95 -8.01 -12.58
N ASP A 248 -10.84 -6.69 -12.71
CA ASP A 248 -11.78 -5.88 -13.51
C ASP A 248 -11.62 -6.07 -15.02
N ASP A 249 -10.44 -6.50 -15.46
CA ASP A 249 -9.99 -6.60 -16.85
C ASP A 249 -9.78 -8.03 -17.36
N PHE A 250 -9.86 -9.05 -16.50
CA PHE A 250 -9.69 -10.45 -16.88
C PHE A 250 -10.53 -10.84 -18.11
N ASP A 251 -9.87 -11.23 -19.20
CA ASP A 251 -10.48 -11.76 -20.41
C ASP A 251 -10.23 -13.27 -20.51
N PRO A 252 -11.24 -14.14 -20.31
CA PRO A 252 -11.06 -15.60 -20.41
C PRO A 252 -10.65 -16.09 -21.82
N ALA A 253 -10.65 -15.25 -22.84
CA ALA A 253 -10.14 -15.60 -24.17
C ALA A 253 -8.62 -15.36 -24.33
N GLU A 254 -8.03 -14.59 -23.42
CA GLU A 254 -6.64 -14.09 -23.49
C GLU A 254 -5.83 -14.53 -22.25
N ASP A 255 -6.43 -14.39 -21.06
CA ASP A 255 -5.77 -14.59 -19.77
C ASP A 255 -5.96 -15.98 -19.19
N GLU A 256 -5.06 -16.34 -18.26
CA GLU A 256 -5.11 -17.57 -17.49
C GLU A 256 -5.27 -17.29 -15.98
N LEU A 257 -6.11 -18.10 -15.31
CA LEU A 257 -6.30 -18.01 -13.85
C LEU A 257 -6.02 -19.35 -13.19
N VAL A 258 -5.08 -19.37 -12.24
CA VAL A 258 -4.76 -20.51 -11.40
C VAL A 258 -5.25 -20.24 -9.97
N LEU A 259 -6.06 -21.16 -9.45
CA LEU A 259 -6.39 -21.22 -8.03
C LEU A 259 -5.51 -22.30 -7.39
N ASP A 260 -4.50 -21.88 -6.62
CA ASP A 260 -3.67 -22.80 -5.85
C ASP A 260 -4.28 -23.01 -4.46
N LEU A 261 -4.90 -24.19 -4.27
CA LEU A 261 -5.49 -24.64 -3.02
C LEU A 261 -4.70 -25.81 -2.42
N THR A 262 -3.43 -25.99 -2.79
CA THR A 262 -2.68 -27.22 -2.51
C THR A 262 -2.26 -27.39 -1.05
N ASP A 263 -2.07 -26.31 -0.30
CA ASP A 263 -1.61 -26.28 1.09
C ASP A 263 -2.56 -25.47 1.99
N ILE A 264 -3.87 -25.58 1.73
CA ILE A 264 -4.89 -24.99 2.61
C ILE A 264 -4.88 -25.63 4.01
N ASP A 265 -5.36 -24.85 4.96
CA ASP A 265 -5.33 -25.17 6.39
C ASP A 265 -5.89 -26.57 6.74
N PRO A 266 -5.19 -27.37 7.56
CA PRO A 266 -5.65 -28.70 7.94
C PRO A 266 -7.01 -28.69 8.63
N GLY A 267 -8.02 -29.26 7.98
CA GLY A 267 -9.40 -29.30 8.48
C GLY A 267 -10.39 -28.59 7.56
N THR A 268 -9.90 -27.78 6.63
CA THR A 268 -10.71 -27.18 5.58
C THR A 268 -10.88 -28.12 4.42
N VAL A 269 -12.13 -28.24 3.98
CA VAL A 269 -12.57 -29.14 2.91
C VAL A 269 -13.12 -28.32 1.76
N ILE A 270 -12.50 -28.43 0.60
CA ILE A 270 -12.99 -27.83 -0.64
C ILE A 270 -14.20 -28.65 -1.12
N ARG A 271 -15.36 -28.01 -1.20
CA ARG A 271 -16.62 -28.62 -1.66
C ARG A 271 -16.79 -28.50 -3.17
N GLY A 272 -16.25 -27.45 -3.77
CA GLY A 272 -16.31 -27.22 -5.20
C GLY A 272 -15.95 -25.78 -5.55
N VAL A 273 -15.88 -25.53 -6.85
CA VAL A 273 -15.76 -24.19 -7.42
C VAL A 273 -16.91 -24.02 -8.40
N GLU A 274 -17.63 -22.92 -8.29
CA GLU A 274 -18.78 -22.58 -9.13
C GLU A 274 -18.72 -21.12 -9.59
N THR A 275 -19.56 -20.76 -10.57
CA THR A 275 -19.60 -19.41 -11.13
C THR A 275 -21.02 -18.88 -11.14
N GLU A 276 -21.19 -17.61 -10.82
CA GLU A 276 -22.48 -16.91 -10.84
C GLU A 276 -22.32 -15.53 -11.49
N ASP A 277 -23.04 -15.28 -12.58
CA ASP A 277 -23.10 -13.94 -13.19
C ASP A 277 -23.93 -12.99 -12.31
N ALA A 278 -23.43 -11.78 -12.10
CA ALA A 278 -24.15 -10.73 -11.41
C ALA A 278 -25.48 -10.41 -12.15
N PRO A 279 -26.59 -10.11 -11.44
CA PRO A 279 -27.88 -9.85 -12.08
C PRO A 279 -27.90 -8.66 -13.06
N ASP A 280 -26.97 -7.72 -12.89
CA ASP A 280 -26.79 -6.56 -13.77
C ASP A 280 -25.74 -6.77 -14.86
N SER A 281 -25.15 -7.97 -14.92
CA SER A 281 -24.10 -8.37 -15.88
C SER A 281 -22.85 -7.50 -15.80
N SER A 282 -22.54 -6.96 -14.62
CA SER A 282 -21.31 -6.20 -14.37
C SER A 282 -20.08 -7.09 -14.20
N GLU A 283 -20.25 -8.30 -13.66
CA GLU A 283 -19.16 -9.21 -13.29
C GLU A 283 -19.67 -10.66 -13.21
N THR A 284 -18.74 -11.62 -13.20
CA THR A 284 -18.97 -13.02 -12.84
C THR A 284 -18.23 -13.32 -11.55
N GLN A 285 -18.93 -13.86 -10.57
CA GLN A 285 -18.35 -14.30 -9.30
C GLN A 285 -17.90 -15.75 -9.43
N LEU A 286 -16.60 -16.01 -9.26
CA LEU A 286 -16.02 -17.35 -9.12
C LEU A 286 -15.99 -17.71 -7.64
N LYS A 287 -16.85 -18.63 -7.22
CA LYS A 287 -17.07 -19.01 -5.82
C LYS A 287 -16.36 -20.30 -5.48
N ILE A 288 -15.57 -20.26 -4.41
CA ILE A 288 -14.91 -21.40 -3.80
C ILE A 288 -15.74 -21.80 -2.58
N LEU A 289 -16.35 -22.98 -2.64
CA LEU A 289 -17.20 -23.49 -1.57
C LEU A 289 -16.37 -24.32 -0.60
N LEU A 290 -16.41 -23.97 0.69
CA LEU A 290 -15.53 -24.52 1.72
C LEU A 290 -16.32 -25.02 2.92
N ASN A 291 -15.73 -25.94 3.68
CA ASN A 291 -16.25 -26.38 4.97
C ASN A 291 -15.11 -26.54 5.96
N LYS A 292 -15.19 -25.90 7.12
CA LYS A 292 -14.26 -26.10 8.24
C LYS A 292 -15.05 -26.38 9.50
N ASP A 293 -14.64 -27.41 10.25
CA ASP A 293 -15.24 -27.79 11.54
C ASP A 293 -16.78 -27.97 11.51
N GLY A 294 -17.35 -28.28 10.35
CA GLY A 294 -18.79 -28.48 10.16
C GLY A 294 -19.57 -27.20 9.84
N GLU A 295 -18.89 -26.08 9.66
CA GLU A 295 -19.45 -24.82 9.16
C GLU A 295 -19.09 -24.64 7.68
N ASP A 296 -20.12 -24.43 6.84
CA ASP A 296 -19.93 -24.11 5.43
C ASP A 296 -19.72 -22.60 5.27
N PHE A 297 -18.79 -22.21 4.41
CA PHE A 297 -18.53 -20.83 4.03
C PHE A 297 -18.07 -20.75 2.57
N GLU A 298 -18.08 -19.55 2.00
CA GLU A 298 -17.62 -19.32 0.63
C GLU A 298 -16.57 -18.20 0.60
N ARG A 299 -15.76 -18.23 -0.47
CA ARG A 299 -14.91 -17.12 -0.88
C ARG A 299 -15.15 -16.88 -2.36
N SER A 300 -15.19 -15.62 -2.76
CA SER A 300 -15.45 -15.26 -4.15
C SER A 300 -14.35 -14.41 -4.75
N ILE A 301 -14.16 -14.59 -6.05
CA ILE A 301 -13.31 -13.75 -6.89
C ILE A 301 -14.23 -13.09 -7.91
N ALA A 302 -14.23 -11.76 -7.94
CA ALA A 302 -14.99 -11.00 -8.92
C ALA A 302 -14.18 -10.88 -10.21
N LEU A 303 -14.74 -11.37 -11.31
CA LEU A 303 -14.17 -11.26 -12.65
C LEU A 303 -15.00 -10.26 -13.45
N GLY A 304 -14.32 -9.35 -14.14
CA GLY A 304 -14.95 -8.24 -14.85
C GLY A 304 -15.91 -8.64 -15.98
N PRO A 305 -16.51 -7.66 -16.67
CA PRO A 305 -17.58 -7.88 -17.65
C PRO A 305 -17.25 -8.85 -18.78
N ALA A 306 -15.97 -9.04 -19.14
CA ALA A 306 -15.54 -9.97 -20.18
C ALA A 306 -15.79 -11.44 -19.81
N ALA A 307 -15.83 -11.76 -18.52
CA ALA A 307 -16.15 -13.09 -18.02
C ALA A 307 -17.65 -13.45 -18.11
N VAL A 308 -18.54 -12.45 -18.20
CA VAL A 308 -19.99 -12.64 -18.10
C VAL A 308 -20.55 -13.48 -19.23
N GLY A 309 -21.29 -14.54 -18.88
CA GLY A 309 -21.90 -15.47 -19.84
C GLY A 309 -20.90 -16.37 -20.57
N THR A 310 -19.65 -16.42 -20.14
CA THR A 310 -18.62 -17.35 -20.64
C THR A 310 -18.56 -18.62 -19.78
N ASP A 311 -17.86 -19.65 -20.27
CA ASP A 311 -17.54 -20.85 -19.48
C ASP A 311 -16.21 -20.65 -18.76
N VAL A 312 -16.19 -19.71 -17.80
CA VAL A 312 -14.98 -19.30 -17.04
C VAL A 312 -14.21 -20.51 -16.51
N LEU A 313 -14.92 -21.51 -15.98
CA LEU A 313 -14.31 -22.73 -15.41
C LEU A 313 -13.46 -23.53 -16.41
N SER A 314 -13.58 -23.29 -17.71
CA SER A 314 -12.72 -23.93 -18.73
C SER A 314 -11.34 -23.28 -18.86
N TYR A 315 -11.17 -22.07 -18.33
CA TYR A 315 -9.94 -21.28 -18.33
C TYR A 315 -9.30 -21.16 -16.94
N VAL A 316 -10.00 -21.66 -15.91
CA VAL A 316 -9.48 -21.72 -14.54
C VAL A 316 -8.82 -23.07 -14.28
N THR A 317 -7.56 -23.05 -13.88
CA THR A 317 -6.86 -24.23 -13.36
C THR A 317 -6.98 -24.26 -11.84
N VAL A 318 -7.58 -25.32 -11.28
CA VAL A 318 -7.67 -25.51 -9.84
C VAL A 318 -6.68 -26.57 -9.39
N LEU A 319 -5.69 -26.17 -8.58
CA LEU A 319 -4.73 -27.08 -7.97
C LEU A 319 -5.25 -27.49 -6.59
N LEU A 320 -5.46 -28.79 -6.38
CA LEU A 320 -6.02 -29.34 -5.15
C LEU A 320 -4.94 -29.96 -4.27
N PRO A 321 -5.16 -30.07 -2.94
CA PRO A 321 -4.26 -30.79 -2.05
C PRO A 321 -4.04 -32.22 -2.53
N PRO A 322 -2.83 -32.79 -2.33
CA PRO A 322 -2.59 -34.18 -2.67
C PRO A 322 -3.58 -35.09 -1.92
N GLU A 323 -4.20 -36.02 -2.64
CA GLU A 323 -5.09 -37.00 -2.00
C GLU A 323 -4.32 -37.73 -0.88
N PRO A 324 -4.93 -37.91 0.31
CA PRO A 324 -4.26 -38.62 1.39
C PRO A 324 -3.91 -40.03 0.92
N VAL A 325 -2.62 -40.39 1.02
CA VAL A 325 -2.16 -41.74 0.68
C VAL A 325 -2.79 -42.72 1.66
N VAL A 326 -3.75 -43.51 1.17
CA VAL A 326 -4.52 -44.52 1.92
C VAL A 326 -3.67 -45.73 2.32
#